data_AF-A0A965KN90-F1
#
_entry.id   AF-A0A965KN90-F1
#
_cell.length_a   1.000
_cell.length_b   1.000
_cell.length_c   1.000
_cell.angle_alpha   90.00
_cell.angle_beta   90.00
_cell.angle_gamma   90.00
#
_symmetry.space_group_name_H-M   'P 1'
#
loop_
_entity.id
_entity.type
_entity.pdbx_description
1 polymer ?
#
loop_
_entity_poly.entity_id
_entity_poly.type
_entity_poly.pdbx_seq_one_letter_code
_entity_poly.pdbx_strand_id
1 'polypeptide(L)'
;MSFVIADRVRETTTTTGTGTLSLDGAVAGFQAFTAVGNNNTTYYTIQGTTEWEVGIGTYLSNTLSRDTVLSSSNSGSKVLLTAGTKDVFVTLPAGKTVISVAGKVGEVTLSNTDISGLGTMSTQNANSVTITGGTATLTSLSTPTVQATNSAGLSLKNASGTTQLSMGAGGGDNLTLNVSTNINGSNAQVDISPTGTGHVHMKPTGIGSVEIAPTNTGTLDNLVIGGITPKAITGTTITATSFSGSGSGLTSIPNSALTYSSITINGVATSLGGSVSVGTVTSVSGTSPVSSTGGATPAISLAANYGDTLNPYASKTAKYILAAPNAADGVPIFRAIVASDIPILNQNTTGTASNVTGTVAVANGGTGGTTAADARTNLTAAKSGANTDITSVALTTGTISTAPSASTDIVNKTYADGLAAKWGA
;
A
#
# COMPACT_ATOMS: atom_id res chain seq x y z
N MET A 1 -66.76 8.65 66.53
CA MET A 1 -67.57 9.87 66.37
C MET A 1 -67.50 10.28 64.91
N SER A 2 -68.55 10.01 64.15
CA SER A 2 -68.69 10.49 62.77
C SER A 2 -69.67 11.66 62.74
N PHE A 3 -69.54 12.50 61.71
CA PHE A 3 -70.56 13.49 61.37
C PHE A 3 -71.60 12.82 60.47
N VAL A 4 -72.87 12.79 60.90
CA VAL A 4 -73.94 12.07 60.21
C VAL A 4 -75.06 13.03 59.85
N ILE A 5 -75.55 12.95 58.61
CA ILE A 5 -76.73 13.67 58.14
C ILE A 5 -77.71 12.59 57.68
N ALA A 6 -78.86 12.52 58.33
CA ALA A 6 -79.88 11.50 58.08
C ALA A 6 -81.15 12.13 57.51
N ASP A 7 -81.77 11.44 56.57
CA ASP A 7 -82.95 11.95 55.86
C ASP A 7 -84.20 11.90 56.73
N ARG A 8 -84.99 12.98 56.66
CA ARG A 8 -86.31 13.08 57.30
C ARG A 8 -86.30 12.75 58.80
N VAL A 9 -85.28 13.16 59.54
CA VAL A 9 -85.27 13.05 61.01
C VAL A 9 -85.97 14.26 61.62
N ARG A 10 -87.07 14.04 62.36
CA ARG A 10 -87.77 15.08 63.12
C ARG A 10 -88.47 14.47 64.34
N GLU A 11 -88.20 15.04 65.50
CA GLU A 11 -88.82 14.73 66.78
C GLU A 11 -89.35 15.99 67.45
N THR A 12 -90.18 15.83 68.46
CA THR A 12 -90.57 16.93 69.35
C THR A 12 -89.72 16.97 70.61
N THR A 13 -89.66 18.12 71.26
CA THR A 13 -89.15 18.24 72.63
C THR A 13 -89.99 19.24 73.41
N THR A 14 -90.15 19.00 74.71
CA THR A 14 -90.73 19.95 75.67
C THR A 14 -89.67 20.57 76.60
N THR A 15 -88.38 20.33 76.33
CA THR A 15 -87.25 20.84 77.12
C THR A 15 -87.28 22.37 77.19
N THR A 16 -87.19 22.92 78.40
CA THR A 16 -87.02 24.35 78.65
C THR A 16 -85.59 24.69 79.03
N GLY A 17 -85.19 25.96 78.88
CA GLY A 17 -83.84 26.41 79.25
C GLY A 17 -82.84 26.34 78.08
N THR A 18 -81.55 26.34 78.41
CA THR A 18 -80.43 26.29 77.44
C THR A 18 -79.70 24.94 77.40
N GLY A 19 -80.19 23.97 78.17
CA GLY A 19 -79.58 22.66 78.35
C GLY A 19 -79.80 21.67 77.19
N THR A 20 -79.31 20.45 77.40
CA THR A 20 -79.51 19.30 76.51
C THR A 20 -80.99 19.01 76.32
N LEU A 21 -81.38 18.69 75.09
CA LEU A 21 -82.76 18.40 74.72
C LEU A 21 -83.08 16.93 75.04
N SER A 22 -84.19 16.69 75.72
CA SER A 22 -84.85 15.38 75.79
C SER A 22 -85.81 15.24 74.60
N LEU A 23 -85.63 14.23 73.76
CA LEU A 23 -86.45 14.06 72.56
C LEU A 23 -87.67 13.16 72.87
N ASP A 24 -88.85 13.58 72.44
CA ASP A 24 -90.13 12.98 72.83
C ASP A 24 -90.66 11.97 71.80
N GLY A 25 -89.85 11.62 70.79
CA GLY A 25 -90.20 10.66 69.74
C GLY A 25 -90.45 11.30 68.37
N ALA A 26 -90.42 10.45 67.34
CA ALA A 26 -90.60 10.84 65.94
C ALA A 26 -91.98 11.45 65.65
N VAL A 27 -91.98 12.58 64.96
CA VAL A 27 -93.20 13.14 64.37
C VAL A 27 -93.70 12.17 63.28
N ALA A 28 -95.03 12.03 63.14
CA ALA A 28 -95.62 11.14 62.15
C ALA A 28 -95.08 11.38 60.74
N GLY A 29 -94.60 10.31 60.08
CA GLY A 29 -93.98 10.39 58.75
C GLY A 29 -92.51 10.84 58.73
N PHE A 30 -91.86 10.97 59.89
CA PHE A 30 -90.43 11.24 60.06
C PHE A 30 -89.74 10.10 60.82
N GLN A 31 -88.41 10.06 60.76
CA GLN A 31 -87.55 9.15 61.51
C GLN A 31 -87.15 9.78 62.86
N ALA A 32 -86.87 8.91 63.84
CA ALA A 32 -86.26 9.31 65.11
C ALA A 32 -84.78 9.67 64.94
N PHE A 33 -84.22 10.47 65.86
CA PHE A 33 -82.80 10.80 65.94
C PHE A 33 -81.91 9.58 66.19
N THR A 34 -82.46 8.43 66.54
CA THR A 34 -81.73 7.15 66.52
C THR A 34 -81.08 6.87 65.16
N ALA A 35 -81.61 7.41 64.06
CA ALA A 35 -81.02 7.31 62.73
C ALA A 35 -79.64 7.99 62.60
N VAL A 36 -79.32 8.96 63.46
CA VAL A 36 -77.98 9.59 63.55
C VAL A 36 -76.95 8.63 64.19
N GLY A 37 -77.42 7.71 65.04
CA GLY A 37 -76.59 6.81 65.83
C GLY A 37 -76.01 7.47 67.08
N ASN A 38 -75.91 6.72 68.18
CA ASN A 38 -75.40 7.22 69.46
C ASN A 38 -73.94 7.71 69.34
N ASN A 39 -73.63 8.80 70.05
CA ASN A 39 -72.30 9.41 70.13
C ASN A 39 -71.78 9.97 68.79
N ASN A 40 -72.68 10.22 67.84
CA ASN A 40 -72.39 10.91 66.59
C ASN A 40 -72.88 12.35 66.64
N THR A 41 -72.21 13.21 65.88
CA THR A 41 -72.61 14.60 65.69
C THR A 41 -73.47 14.73 64.45
N THR A 42 -74.47 15.59 64.52
CA THR A 42 -75.34 15.94 63.39
C THR A 42 -75.58 17.44 63.38
N TYR A 43 -75.99 17.97 62.24
CA TYR A 43 -76.71 19.23 62.23
C TYR A 43 -78.09 19.04 62.82
N TYR A 44 -78.55 20.04 63.57
CA TYR A 44 -79.92 20.11 64.02
C TYR A 44 -80.46 21.53 63.84
N THR A 45 -81.77 21.61 63.67
CA THR A 45 -82.55 22.81 63.91
C THR A 45 -83.57 22.50 64.97
N ILE A 46 -83.66 23.37 65.98
CA ILE A 46 -84.79 23.42 66.89
C ILE A 46 -85.60 24.68 66.61
N GLN A 47 -86.93 24.56 66.59
CA GLN A 47 -87.84 25.69 66.44
C GLN A 47 -89.05 25.59 67.38
N GLY A 48 -89.43 26.72 67.94
CA GLY A 48 -90.71 26.98 68.60
C GLY A 48 -91.45 28.10 67.90
N THR A 49 -92.31 28.81 68.65
CA THR A 49 -93.12 29.90 68.12
C THR A 49 -92.25 31.08 67.64
N THR A 50 -91.29 31.50 68.44
CA THR A 50 -90.37 32.63 68.15
C THR A 50 -88.91 32.27 68.37
N GLU A 51 -88.65 31.11 68.98
CA GLU A 51 -87.33 30.59 69.34
C GLU A 51 -86.84 29.68 68.23
N TRP A 52 -85.67 29.94 67.66
CA TRP A 52 -85.07 28.99 66.71
C TRP A 52 -83.55 28.97 66.83
N GLU A 53 -82.97 27.81 66.60
CA GLU A 53 -81.53 27.60 66.63
C GLU A 53 -81.14 26.52 65.63
N VAL A 54 -80.12 26.82 64.83
CA VAL A 54 -79.44 25.88 63.95
C VAL A 54 -78.06 25.63 64.52
N GLY A 55 -77.69 24.37 64.72
CA GLY A 55 -76.46 24.01 65.41
C GLY A 55 -75.88 22.68 65.02
N ILE A 56 -74.76 22.35 65.65
CA ILE A 56 -74.18 21.01 65.68
C ILE A 56 -74.44 20.43 67.07
N GLY A 57 -75.01 19.24 67.10
CA GLY A 57 -75.36 18.55 68.32
C GLY A 57 -74.94 17.10 68.30
N THR A 58 -74.55 16.59 69.46
CA THR A 58 -74.25 15.18 69.67
C THR A 58 -75.51 14.46 70.13
N TYR A 59 -75.95 13.47 69.37
CA TYR A 59 -77.05 12.61 69.77
C TYR A 59 -76.55 11.50 70.70
N LEU A 60 -77.20 11.33 71.84
CA LEU A 60 -76.90 10.26 72.79
C LEU A 60 -78.17 9.81 73.49
N SER A 61 -78.59 8.57 73.23
CA SER A 61 -79.64 7.87 73.97
C SER A 61 -80.89 8.74 74.21
N ASN A 62 -81.54 9.15 73.11
CA ASN A 62 -82.76 9.97 73.13
C ASN A 62 -82.59 11.39 73.66
N THR A 63 -81.35 11.85 73.79
CA THR A 63 -81.02 13.25 74.07
C THR A 63 -80.18 13.84 72.95
N LEU A 64 -80.30 15.14 72.76
CA LEU A 64 -79.48 15.89 71.81
C LEU A 64 -78.79 17.05 72.54
N SER A 65 -77.46 16.98 72.60
CA SER A 65 -76.68 18.12 73.09
C SER A 65 -76.69 19.26 72.08
N ARG A 66 -76.57 20.48 72.58
CA ARG A 66 -76.48 21.71 71.78
C ARG A 66 -75.04 22.17 71.82
N ASP A 67 -74.14 21.51 71.10
CA ASP A 67 -72.69 21.67 71.29
C ASP A 67 -72.17 22.96 70.67
N THR A 68 -72.66 23.33 69.48
CA THR A 68 -72.26 24.56 68.79
C THR A 68 -73.47 25.19 68.12
N VAL A 69 -73.70 26.48 68.35
CA VAL A 69 -74.73 27.25 67.66
C VAL A 69 -74.12 27.86 66.39
N LEU A 70 -74.74 27.58 65.25
CA LEU A 70 -74.34 28.11 63.95
C LEU A 70 -75.12 29.38 63.61
N SER A 71 -76.39 29.44 63.99
CA SER A 71 -77.26 30.61 63.87
C SER A 71 -78.45 30.45 64.81
N SER A 72 -78.97 31.54 65.36
CA SER A 72 -80.11 31.47 66.27
C SER A 72 -80.88 32.77 66.36
N SER A 73 -82.09 32.70 66.91
CA SER A 73 -82.90 33.86 67.33
C SER A 73 -82.32 34.62 68.52
N ASN A 74 -81.18 34.18 69.07
CA ASN A 74 -80.46 34.79 70.20
C ASN A 74 -79.05 35.22 69.77
N SER A 75 -78.93 35.86 68.61
CA SER A 75 -77.68 36.44 68.10
C SER A 75 -76.50 35.45 68.06
N GLY A 76 -76.75 34.20 67.70
CA GLY A 76 -75.73 33.15 67.61
C GLY A 76 -75.37 32.48 68.95
N SER A 77 -76.04 32.83 70.05
CA SER A 77 -75.93 32.14 71.34
C SER A 77 -77.03 31.08 71.50
N LYS A 78 -76.88 30.20 72.50
CA LYS A 78 -77.94 29.23 72.87
C LYS A 78 -79.25 29.97 73.18
N VAL A 79 -80.31 29.62 72.48
CA VAL A 79 -81.67 30.10 72.75
C VAL A 79 -82.19 29.51 74.06
N LEU A 80 -82.74 30.38 74.91
CA LEU A 80 -83.52 29.99 76.09
C LEU A 80 -84.88 29.48 75.62
N LEU A 81 -85.15 28.19 75.78
CA LEU A 81 -86.41 27.58 75.34
C LEU A 81 -87.50 27.79 76.39
N THR A 82 -88.60 28.41 76.01
CA THR A 82 -89.79 28.56 76.86
C THR A 82 -90.66 27.31 76.84
N ALA A 83 -91.60 27.21 77.79
CA ALA A 83 -92.52 26.08 77.89
C ALA A 83 -93.32 25.85 76.58
N GLY A 84 -93.66 24.59 76.32
CA GLY A 84 -94.41 24.16 75.15
C GLY A 84 -93.57 23.37 74.14
N THR A 85 -94.25 22.68 73.23
CA THR A 85 -93.63 21.78 72.25
C THR A 85 -92.77 22.54 71.24
N LYS A 86 -91.57 22.02 70.98
CA LYS A 86 -90.64 22.48 69.95
C LYS A 86 -90.39 21.34 68.98
N ASP A 87 -90.17 21.67 67.72
CA ASP A 87 -89.71 20.71 66.72
C ASP A 87 -88.19 20.70 66.70
N VAL A 88 -87.60 19.51 66.68
CA VAL A 88 -86.16 19.30 66.50
C VAL A 88 -85.98 18.41 65.28
N PHE A 89 -85.17 18.81 64.32
CA PHE A 89 -84.97 18.04 63.10
C PHE A 89 -83.56 18.19 62.55
N VAL A 90 -83.10 17.20 61.79
CA VAL A 90 -81.83 17.27 61.07
C VAL A 90 -82.05 18.04 59.77
N THR A 91 -81.19 19.01 59.50
CA THR A 91 -81.19 19.78 58.24
C THR A 91 -79.76 20.14 57.84
N LEU A 92 -79.54 20.51 56.57
CA LEU A 92 -78.27 21.11 56.14
C LEU A 92 -78.31 22.63 56.43
N PRO A 93 -77.46 23.17 57.32
CA PRO A 93 -77.36 24.60 57.55
C PRO A 93 -76.79 25.30 56.31
N ALA A 94 -77.43 26.38 55.86
CA ALA A 94 -77.01 27.12 54.67
C ALA A 94 -75.53 27.53 54.68
N GLY A 95 -74.99 27.96 55.84
CA GLY A 95 -73.58 28.34 55.99
C GLY A 95 -72.58 27.18 55.99
N LYS A 96 -73.06 25.93 55.96
CA LYS A 96 -72.24 24.71 55.89
C LYS A 96 -72.47 23.92 54.60
N THR A 97 -73.49 24.28 53.83
CA THR A 97 -73.70 23.76 52.49
C THR A 97 -72.64 24.31 51.53
N VAL A 98 -72.07 23.45 50.70
CA VAL A 98 -71.30 23.89 49.55
C VAL A 98 -72.28 24.43 48.51
N ILE A 99 -72.47 25.76 48.52
CA ILE A 99 -73.39 26.44 47.60
C ILE A 99 -72.71 26.73 46.26
N SER A 100 -71.37 26.84 46.23
CA SER A 100 -70.64 26.87 44.98
C SER A 100 -69.24 26.28 45.07
N VAL A 101 -68.80 25.67 43.97
CA VAL A 101 -67.38 25.39 43.71
C VAL A 101 -67.03 26.14 42.45
N ALA A 102 -65.95 26.94 42.50
CA ALA A 102 -65.52 27.81 41.39
C ALA A 102 -66.61 28.74 40.83
N GLY A 103 -67.57 29.16 41.67
CA GLY A 103 -68.64 30.08 41.27
C GLY A 103 -69.83 29.44 40.56
N LYS A 104 -69.93 28.10 40.49
CA LYS A 104 -71.13 27.39 39.99
C LYS A 104 -72.05 27.01 41.14
N VAL A 105 -73.36 27.24 41.01
CA VAL A 105 -74.40 26.92 42.03
C VAL A 105 -75.26 25.74 41.54
N GLY A 106 -75.55 24.73 42.37
CA GLY A 106 -76.42 23.59 42.00
C GLY A 106 -75.72 22.23 42.01
N GLU A 107 -76.13 21.29 41.15
CA GLU A 107 -75.45 19.99 40.95
C GLU A 107 -74.01 20.26 40.49
N VAL A 108 -73.05 20.10 41.41
CA VAL A 108 -71.65 20.45 41.18
C VAL A 108 -70.96 19.30 40.43
N THR A 109 -71.04 19.33 39.11
CA THR A 109 -70.05 18.61 38.28
C THR A 109 -68.75 19.41 38.31
N LEU A 110 -67.73 18.91 39.00
CA LEU A 110 -66.41 19.52 39.03
C LEU A 110 -65.72 19.30 37.67
N SER A 111 -65.78 20.29 36.78
CA SER A 111 -65.02 20.24 35.54
C SER A 111 -63.54 20.56 35.80
N ASN A 112 -62.65 20.10 34.92
CA ASN A 112 -61.21 20.39 35.02
C ASN A 112 -60.89 21.90 34.96
N THR A 113 -61.79 22.74 34.46
CA THR A 113 -61.65 24.20 34.43
C THR A 113 -61.95 24.86 35.78
N ASP A 114 -62.75 24.20 36.62
CA ASP A 114 -63.23 24.75 37.91
C ASP A 114 -62.21 24.56 39.05
N ILE A 115 -61.15 23.77 38.85
CA ILE A 115 -60.12 23.53 39.85
C ILE A 115 -58.84 24.29 39.47
N SER A 116 -58.75 25.55 39.86
CA SER A 116 -57.54 26.37 39.66
C SER A 116 -56.50 26.08 40.75
N GLY A 117 -55.58 25.18 40.44
CA GLY A 117 -54.47 24.82 41.33
C GLY A 117 -54.83 23.66 42.26
N LEU A 118 -54.59 22.44 41.78
CA LEU A 118 -54.30 21.35 42.70
C LEU A 118 -53.05 21.75 43.46
N GLY A 119 -53.11 21.76 44.79
CA GLY A 119 -51.92 21.81 45.63
C GLY A 119 -51.10 20.53 45.43
N THR A 120 -50.72 19.86 46.50
CA THR A 120 -50.06 18.55 46.41
C THR A 120 -51.11 17.44 46.25
N MET A 121 -51.13 16.77 45.09
CA MET A 121 -51.83 15.49 44.97
C MET A 121 -50.96 14.38 45.56
N SER A 122 -51.32 13.85 46.72
CA SER A 122 -50.60 12.73 47.34
C SER A 122 -50.73 11.43 46.54
N THR A 123 -51.82 11.25 45.79
CA THR A 123 -52.06 10.05 44.97
C THR A 123 -52.82 10.43 43.71
N GLN A 124 -52.24 10.17 42.55
CA GLN A 124 -52.87 10.37 41.26
C GLN A 124 -53.19 9.02 40.64
N ASN A 125 -54.48 8.64 40.63
CA ASN A 125 -54.95 7.42 40.00
C ASN A 125 -55.55 7.72 38.62
N ALA A 126 -54.78 8.38 37.76
CA ALA A 126 -55.19 8.72 36.40
C ALA A 126 -54.28 8.01 35.38
N ASN A 127 -54.87 7.46 34.32
CA ASN A 127 -54.12 6.81 33.24
C ASN A 127 -53.33 7.81 32.37
N SER A 128 -53.72 9.09 32.40
CA SER A 128 -53.07 10.17 31.67
C SER A 128 -53.18 11.48 32.43
N VAL A 129 -52.13 12.30 32.34
CA VAL A 129 -52.04 13.62 32.96
C VAL A 129 -51.66 14.63 31.87
N THR A 130 -52.63 15.44 31.45
CA THR A 130 -52.38 16.48 30.44
C THR A 130 -52.06 17.80 31.15
N ILE A 131 -50.86 18.34 30.89
CA ILE A 131 -50.46 19.67 31.35
C ILE A 131 -50.58 20.64 30.16
N THR A 132 -51.66 21.41 30.11
CA THR A 132 -51.90 22.40 29.06
C THR A 132 -51.34 23.75 29.51
N GLY A 133 -50.13 24.08 29.05
CA GLY A 133 -49.41 25.29 29.46
C GLY A 133 -48.67 25.14 30.80
N GLY A 134 -47.66 25.99 31.03
CA GLY A 134 -46.82 25.94 32.23
C GLY A 134 -45.68 24.91 32.17
N THR A 135 -44.99 24.69 33.30
CA THR A 135 -43.88 23.74 33.45
C THR A 135 -44.22 22.66 34.46
N ALA A 136 -43.87 21.41 34.15
CA ALA A 136 -43.92 20.30 35.10
C ALA A 136 -42.53 20.11 35.73
N THR A 137 -42.44 20.23 37.05
CA THR A 137 -41.20 19.97 37.80
C THR A 137 -41.27 18.58 38.42
N LEU A 138 -40.42 17.66 37.96
CA LEU A 138 -40.39 16.28 38.44
C LEU A 138 -39.09 16.03 39.21
N THR A 139 -39.18 15.36 40.35
CA THR A 139 -38.01 14.84 41.09
C THR A 139 -37.47 13.56 40.44
N SER A 140 -38.34 12.76 39.84
CA SER A 140 -37.98 11.57 39.05
C SER A 140 -39.02 11.33 37.94
N LEU A 141 -38.58 10.76 36.82
CA LEU A 141 -39.43 10.33 35.72
C LEU A 141 -39.17 8.83 35.48
N SER A 142 -40.13 7.99 35.83
CA SER A 142 -40.06 6.53 35.62
C SER A 142 -41.01 6.12 34.51
N THR A 143 -40.56 6.28 33.27
CA THR A 143 -41.30 5.84 32.08
C THR A 143 -40.35 5.12 31.13
N PRO A 144 -40.82 4.13 30.35
CA PRO A 144 -39.98 3.47 29.35
C PRO A 144 -39.66 4.38 28.16
N THR A 145 -40.46 5.42 27.93
CA THR A 145 -40.31 6.33 26.79
C THR A 145 -40.67 7.77 27.18
N VAL A 146 -39.97 8.74 26.57
CA VAL A 146 -40.32 10.16 26.57
C VAL A 146 -40.49 10.59 25.12
N GLN A 147 -41.70 11.04 24.75
CA GLN A 147 -42.03 11.39 23.37
C GLN A 147 -42.47 12.86 23.29
N ALA A 148 -41.90 13.61 22.33
CA ALA A 148 -42.19 15.03 22.11
C ALA A 148 -42.98 15.25 20.81
N THR A 149 -44.17 14.65 20.71
CA THR A 149 -45.03 14.72 19.52
C THR A 149 -45.51 16.14 19.28
N ASN A 150 -45.39 16.64 18.04
CA ASN A 150 -45.76 18.01 17.65
C ASN A 150 -45.10 19.12 18.51
N SER A 151 -43.95 18.84 19.11
CA SER A 151 -43.19 19.80 19.91
C SER A 151 -42.22 20.62 19.05
N ALA A 152 -41.80 21.79 19.56
CA ALA A 152 -40.64 22.54 19.06
C ALA A 152 -39.28 21.87 19.45
N GLY A 153 -39.31 20.69 20.07
CA GLY A 153 -38.15 19.91 20.52
C GLY A 153 -38.29 19.44 21.96
N LEU A 154 -37.31 18.67 22.44
CA LEU A 154 -37.13 18.32 23.85
C LEU A 154 -35.66 18.52 24.19
N SER A 155 -35.40 19.23 25.30
CA SER A 155 -34.04 19.46 25.77
C SER A 155 -33.90 19.03 27.23
N LEU A 156 -32.88 18.23 27.52
CA LEU A 156 -32.41 18.02 28.88
C LEU A 156 -31.43 19.15 29.20
N LYS A 157 -31.68 19.91 30.26
CA LYS A 157 -30.82 21.00 30.72
C LYS A 157 -30.28 20.68 32.10
N ASN A 158 -29.07 21.12 32.41
CA ASN A 158 -28.55 21.07 33.78
C ASN A 158 -29.19 22.19 34.63
N ALA A 159 -28.82 22.25 35.92
CA ALA A 159 -29.34 23.24 36.86
C ALA A 159 -29.03 24.70 36.46
N SER A 160 -27.98 24.95 35.66
CA SER A 160 -27.66 26.29 35.15
C SER A 160 -28.42 26.65 33.86
N GLY A 161 -29.34 25.79 33.40
CA GLY A 161 -30.13 26.01 32.20
C GLY A 161 -29.41 25.67 30.89
N THR A 162 -28.22 25.08 30.97
CA THR A 162 -27.42 24.68 29.81
C THR A 162 -27.94 23.36 29.24
N THR A 163 -28.27 23.33 27.95
CA THR A 163 -28.71 22.12 27.25
C THR A 163 -27.59 21.07 27.20
N GLN A 164 -27.91 19.87 27.67
CA GLN A 164 -27.06 18.68 27.72
C GLN A 164 -27.37 17.75 26.54
N LEU A 165 -28.67 17.47 26.32
CA LEU A 165 -29.19 16.73 25.16
C LEU A 165 -30.36 17.51 24.56
N SER A 166 -30.49 17.54 23.24
CA SER A 166 -31.67 18.10 22.56
C SER A 166 -32.08 17.26 21.36
N MET A 167 -33.39 17.17 21.12
CA MET A 167 -33.98 16.80 19.82
C MET A 167 -34.60 18.05 19.16
N GLY A 168 -34.49 18.15 17.84
CA GLY A 168 -35.01 19.29 17.06
C GLY A 168 -36.52 19.24 16.81
N ALA A 169 -37.09 20.36 16.37
CA ALA A 169 -38.48 20.44 15.92
C ALA A 169 -38.68 19.74 14.55
N GLY A 170 -39.84 19.12 14.33
CA GLY A 170 -40.33 18.81 12.98
C GLY A 170 -39.54 17.79 12.15
N GLY A 171 -39.23 16.61 12.72
CA GLY A 171 -38.71 15.47 11.94
C GLY A 171 -37.22 15.52 11.57
N GLY A 172 -36.43 16.40 12.19
CA GLY A 172 -34.97 16.41 12.06
C GLY A 172 -34.31 15.57 13.16
N ASP A 173 -33.77 14.42 12.79
CA ASP A 173 -33.12 13.38 13.62
C ASP A 173 -31.79 13.81 14.30
N ASN A 174 -31.65 15.05 14.75
CA ASN A 174 -30.43 15.50 15.41
C ASN A 174 -30.56 15.33 16.92
N LEU A 175 -30.17 14.14 17.41
CA LEU A 175 -29.73 13.99 18.80
C LEU A 175 -28.42 14.76 18.97
N THR A 176 -28.49 15.98 19.50
CA THR A 176 -27.30 16.78 19.79
C THR A 176 -26.87 16.54 21.24
N LEU A 177 -25.70 15.91 21.45
CA LEU A 177 -25.06 15.78 22.77
C LEU A 177 -24.04 16.91 22.96
N ASN A 178 -24.26 17.80 23.93
CA ASN A 178 -23.30 18.85 24.25
C ASN A 178 -22.18 18.32 25.16
N VAL A 179 -21.09 17.90 24.54
CA VAL A 179 -19.95 17.24 25.21
C VAL A 179 -19.10 18.17 26.10
N SER A 180 -19.20 19.49 25.95
CA SER A 180 -18.37 20.47 26.70
C SER A 180 -18.62 20.49 28.22
N THR A 181 -19.72 19.92 28.69
CA THR A 181 -20.11 19.94 30.12
C THR A 181 -20.24 18.55 30.77
N ASN A 182 -20.31 17.45 29.98
CA ASN A 182 -20.51 16.08 30.50
C ASN A 182 -19.33 15.13 30.28
N ILE A 183 -18.43 15.42 29.34
CA ILE A 183 -17.31 14.54 29.02
C ILE A 183 -16.03 15.19 29.53
N ASN A 184 -15.64 14.82 30.74
CA ASN A 184 -14.37 15.19 31.37
C ASN A 184 -13.42 13.97 31.39
N GLY A 185 -12.18 14.17 31.86
CA GLY A 185 -11.15 13.12 31.87
C GLY A 185 -11.50 11.82 32.63
N SER A 186 -12.55 11.79 33.46
CA SER A 186 -13.02 10.58 34.16
C SER A 186 -14.11 9.80 33.40
N ASN A 187 -14.76 10.38 32.38
CA ASN A 187 -15.99 9.85 31.76
C ASN A 187 -15.93 9.93 30.22
N ALA A 188 -14.72 9.80 29.66
CA ALA A 188 -14.29 10.41 28.41
C ALA A 188 -14.73 9.72 27.09
N GLN A 189 -15.90 9.06 27.03
CA GLN A 189 -16.25 8.26 25.84
C GLN A 189 -17.69 8.52 25.36
N VAL A 190 -17.81 9.03 24.12
CA VAL A 190 -19.04 8.88 23.32
C VAL A 190 -18.90 7.61 22.50
N ASP A 191 -19.45 6.51 23.00
CA ASP A 191 -19.51 5.26 22.25
C ASP A 191 -20.62 5.30 21.20
N ILE A 192 -20.23 5.40 19.93
CA ILE A 192 -21.14 5.20 18.80
C ILE A 192 -20.85 3.82 18.21
N SER A 193 -21.49 2.80 18.76
CA SER A 193 -21.27 1.38 18.43
C SER A 193 -22.49 0.79 17.71
N PRO A 194 -22.69 1.05 16.41
CA PRO A 194 -23.79 0.45 15.66
C PRO A 194 -23.64 -1.08 15.66
N THR A 195 -24.72 -1.80 15.95
CA THR A 195 -24.76 -3.26 15.78
C THR A 195 -25.11 -3.58 14.32
N GLY A 196 -24.29 -4.39 13.62
CA GLY A 196 -24.48 -4.74 12.19
C GLY A 196 -23.56 -4.00 11.21
N THR A 197 -23.97 -3.85 9.93
CA THR A 197 -23.19 -3.17 8.86
C THR A 197 -23.31 -1.64 8.90
N GLY A 198 -23.63 -1.06 10.06
CA GLY A 198 -23.84 0.38 10.21
C GLY A 198 -22.54 1.18 10.20
N HIS A 199 -22.55 2.35 9.58
CA HIS A 199 -21.44 3.31 9.60
C HIS A 199 -21.87 4.62 10.31
N VAL A 200 -20.94 5.29 10.99
CA VAL A 200 -21.11 6.67 11.47
C VAL A 200 -20.87 7.62 10.29
N HIS A 201 -21.93 8.22 9.74
CA HIS A 201 -21.81 9.17 8.63
C HIS A 201 -21.46 10.57 9.13
N MET A 202 -20.19 10.97 9.05
CA MET A 202 -19.75 12.35 9.26
C MET A 202 -19.55 13.06 7.90
N LYS A 203 -20.62 13.65 7.36
CA LYS A 203 -20.61 14.34 6.05
C LYS A 203 -20.85 15.85 6.22
N PRO A 204 -19.82 16.66 6.51
CA PRO A 204 -19.98 18.12 6.44
C PRO A 204 -20.39 18.51 5.02
N THR A 205 -21.52 19.21 4.87
CA THR A 205 -22.09 19.59 3.57
C THR A 205 -21.43 20.85 2.96
N GLY A 206 -20.33 21.33 3.54
CA GLY A 206 -19.55 22.51 3.09
C GLY A 206 -18.04 22.27 3.16
N ILE A 207 -17.22 23.33 3.17
CA ILE A 207 -15.74 23.27 3.30
C ILE A 207 -15.22 22.74 4.65
N GLY A 208 -16.07 22.10 5.45
CA GLY A 208 -15.72 21.59 6.77
C GLY A 208 -14.90 20.31 6.70
N SER A 209 -13.93 20.18 7.61
CA SER A 209 -13.18 18.95 7.86
C SER A 209 -13.73 18.22 9.08
N VAL A 210 -13.49 16.91 9.16
CA VAL A 210 -13.49 16.20 10.44
C VAL A 210 -12.12 16.45 11.06
N GLU A 211 -12.06 17.30 12.08
CA GLU A 211 -10.82 17.62 12.81
C GLU A 211 -10.62 16.66 13.99
N ILE A 212 -9.47 15.99 14.02
CA ILE A 212 -9.01 15.18 15.17
C ILE A 212 -7.71 15.80 15.67
N ALA A 213 -7.82 16.78 16.58
CA ALA A 213 -6.70 17.58 17.08
C ALA A 213 -6.52 17.38 18.61
N PRO A 214 -5.97 16.24 19.06
CA PRO A 214 -5.71 16.05 20.47
C PRO A 214 -4.68 17.08 20.95
N THR A 215 -4.92 17.70 22.11
CA THR A 215 -4.00 18.68 22.71
C THR A 215 -2.73 18.05 23.28
N ASN A 216 -2.71 16.72 23.42
CA ASN A 216 -1.58 15.91 23.85
C ASN A 216 -1.24 14.86 22.79
N THR A 217 0.00 14.36 22.78
CA THR A 217 0.44 13.30 21.85
C THR A 217 -0.38 12.02 22.06
N GLY A 218 -1.09 11.56 21.03
CA GLY A 218 -1.82 10.29 21.00
C GLY A 218 -1.60 9.56 19.67
N THR A 219 -1.86 8.25 19.63
CA THR A 219 -1.80 7.44 18.41
C THR A 219 -3.18 7.37 17.75
N LEU A 220 -3.22 7.48 16.42
CA LEU A 220 -4.40 7.16 15.61
C LEU A 220 -4.20 5.77 15.01
N ASP A 221 -4.57 4.73 15.75
CA ASP A 221 -4.45 3.35 15.29
C ASP A 221 -5.60 2.99 14.33
N ASN A 222 -5.29 2.29 13.23
CA ASN A 222 -6.26 1.75 12.27
C ASN A 222 -7.16 2.80 11.56
N LEU A 223 -6.72 4.06 11.41
CA LEU A 223 -7.44 5.06 10.62
C LEU A 223 -7.47 4.69 9.13
N VAL A 224 -8.60 4.15 8.66
CA VAL A 224 -8.86 3.90 7.24
C VAL A 224 -9.52 5.15 6.63
N ILE A 225 -8.77 5.93 5.85
CA ILE A 225 -9.33 7.00 5.02
C ILE A 225 -9.88 6.35 3.74
N GLY A 226 -11.11 5.84 3.81
CA GLY A 226 -11.71 5.02 2.75
C GLY A 226 -12.26 5.82 1.57
N GLY A 227 -11.95 5.36 0.35
CA GLY A 227 -12.77 5.55 -0.87
C GLY A 227 -12.26 6.55 -1.91
N ILE A 228 -11.39 7.48 -1.55
CA ILE A 228 -10.78 8.45 -2.47
C ILE A 228 -9.38 8.74 -1.97
N THR A 229 -8.40 8.70 -2.87
CA THR A 229 -7.02 9.09 -2.61
C THR A 229 -7.00 10.38 -1.80
N PRO A 230 -6.39 10.41 -0.59
CA PRO A 230 -6.22 11.65 0.15
C PRO A 230 -5.54 12.68 -0.77
N LYS A 231 -6.13 13.86 -0.92
CA LYS A 231 -5.57 14.92 -1.77
C LYS A 231 -4.15 15.31 -1.33
N ALA A 232 -3.88 15.24 -0.02
CA ALA A 232 -2.56 15.39 0.58
C ALA A 232 -2.55 14.78 2.01
N ILE A 233 -1.40 14.26 2.45
CA ILE A 233 -1.11 13.98 3.86
C ILE A 233 0.03 14.93 4.25
N THR A 234 -0.25 15.89 5.12
CA THR A 234 0.75 16.84 5.62
C THR A 234 1.15 16.43 7.04
N GLY A 235 2.37 15.92 7.20
CA GLY A 235 2.95 15.58 8.50
C GLY A 235 4.45 15.86 8.51
N THR A 236 5.02 16.18 9.67
CA THR A 236 6.47 16.38 9.84
C THR A 236 7.25 15.07 9.66
N THR A 237 6.63 13.92 9.95
CA THR A 237 7.19 12.58 9.72
C THR A 237 6.06 11.61 9.39
N ILE A 238 6.18 10.87 8.28
CA ILE A 238 5.29 9.79 7.90
C ILE A 238 6.10 8.50 7.93
N THR A 239 5.91 7.66 8.95
CA THR A 239 6.58 6.35 9.06
C THR A 239 5.65 5.29 8.49
N ALA A 240 5.95 4.78 7.30
CA ALA A 240 5.24 3.65 6.71
C ALA A 240 6.18 2.45 6.58
N THR A 241 5.70 1.25 6.90
CA THR A 241 6.44 -0.01 6.69
C THR A 241 6.50 -0.40 5.20
N SER A 242 5.56 0.10 4.38
CA SER A 242 5.56 -0.06 2.93
C SER A 242 4.71 1.02 2.24
N PHE A 243 5.20 1.56 1.12
CA PHE A 243 4.38 2.28 0.15
C PHE A 243 4.17 1.36 -1.07
N SER A 244 2.92 1.14 -1.50
CA SER A 244 2.62 0.26 -2.64
C SER A 244 1.51 0.87 -3.53
N GLY A 245 1.53 0.54 -4.83
CA GLY A 245 0.55 0.99 -5.83
C GLY A 245 1.16 1.55 -7.11
N SER A 246 0.54 1.28 -8.27
CA SER A 246 0.96 1.88 -9.55
C SER A 246 0.64 3.38 -9.54
N GLY A 247 1.67 4.22 -9.46
CA GLY A 247 1.53 5.69 -9.43
C GLY A 247 1.83 6.35 -8.07
N SER A 248 2.18 5.58 -7.03
CA SER A 248 2.58 6.09 -5.70
C SER A 248 4.03 6.60 -5.66
N GLY A 249 4.47 7.30 -6.69
CA GLY A 249 5.82 7.83 -6.75
C GLY A 249 5.98 8.93 -5.70
N LEU A 250 6.80 8.69 -4.68
CA LEU A 250 7.38 9.76 -3.88
C LEU A 250 8.19 10.66 -4.84
N THR A 251 7.58 11.74 -5.33
CA THR A 251 8.29 12.75 -6.13
C THR A 251 9.09 13.65 -5.19
N SER A 252 10.30 14.04 -5.59
CA SER A 252 11.16 14.95 -4.82
C SER A 252 11.71 14.39 -3.50
N ILE A 253 12.05 13.09 -3.44
CA ILE A 253 12.91 12.57 -2.36
C ILE A 253 14.29 13.23 -2.51
N PRO A 254 14.75 14.11 -1.59
CA PRO A 254 16.11 14.63 -1.66
C PRO A 254 17.10 13.48 -1.44
N ASN A 255 18.28 13.52 -2.07
CA ASN A 255 19.27 12.44 -1.93
C ASN A 255 19.58 12.13 -0.46
N SER A 256 19.62 13.14 0.42
CA SER A 256 19.82 12.96 1.87
C SER A 256 18.78 12.07 2.56
N ALA A 257 17.59 11.90 1.98
CA ALA A 257 16.53 11.04 2.51
C ALA A 257 16.66 9.56 2.05
N LEU A 258 17.54 9.23 1.09
CA LEU A 258 17.84 7.86 0.67
C LEU A 258 18.83 7.15 1.61
N THR A 259 18.63 7.29 2.91
CA THR A 259 19.39 6.54 3.92
C THR A 259 19.03 5.06 3.74
N TYR A 260 20.03 4.17 3.56
CA TYR A 260 19.88 2.73 3.32
C TYR A 260 19.61 2.26 1.88
N SER A 261 19.65 3.14 0.88
CA SER A 261 19.65 2.72 -0.53
C SER A 261 21.08 2.67 -1.08
N SER A 262 21.47 1.56 -1.72
CA SER A 262 22.82 1.40 -2.30
C SER A 262 22.79 0.88 -3.73
N ILE A 263 23.76 1.29 -4.54
CA ILE A 263 24.10 0.64 -5.82
C ILE A 263 25.43 -0.08 -5.70
N THR A 264 25.65 -1.14 -6.50
CA THR A 264 26.92 -1.86 -6.52
C THR A 264 27.79 -1.34 -7.67
N ILE A 265 28.96 -0.80 -7.36
CA ILE A 265 29.96 -0.33 -8.35
C ILE A 265 31.22 -1.16 -8.14
N ASN A 266 31.65 -1.90 -9.17
CA ASN A 266 32.82 -2.78 -9.09
C ASN A 266 32.79 -3.76 -7.89
N GLY A 267 31.59 -4.26 -7.54
CA GLY A 267 31.40 -5.18 -6.41
C GLY A 267 31.31 -4.53 -5.03
N VAL A 268 31.43 -3.19 -4.92
CA VAL A 268 31.29 -2.46 -3.66
C VAL A 268 29.94 -1.75 -3.60
N ALA A 269 29.20 -1.94 -2.51
CA ALA A 269 27.94 -1.24 -2.27
C ALA A 269 28.21 0.23 -1.89
N THR A 270 27.66 1.15 -2.66
CA THR A 270 27.82 2.60 -2.48
C THR A 270 26.47 3.23 -2.18
N SER A 271 26.38 4.01 -1.10
CA SER A 271 25.14 4.70 -0.68
C SER A 271 24.71 5.76 -1.71
N LEU A 272 23.40 5.80 -2.00
CA LEU A 272 22.79 6.79 -2.90
C LEU A 272 22.52 8.15 -2.22
N GLY A 273 22.88 8.29 -0.95
CA GLY A 273 22.59 9.49 -0.14
C GLY A 273 23.40 10.76 -0.46
N GLY A 274 24.36 10.70 -1.38
CA GLY A 274 25.25 11.82 -1.73
C GLY A 274 25.83 11.73 -3.16
N SER A 275 26.63 12.72 -3.57
CA SER A 275 27.33 12.69 -4.86
C SER A 275 28.44 11.62 -4.86
N VAL A 276 28.33 10.63 -5.75
CA VAL A 276 29.31 9.54 -5.88
C VAL A 276 30.22 9.81 -7.08
N SER A 277 31.52 9.95 -6.84
CA SER A 277 32.54 9.97 -7.89
C SER A 277 33.06 8.55 -8.10
N VAL A 278 32.89 8.01 -9.31
CA VAL A 278 33.33 6.64 -9.67
C VAL A 278 34.82 6.55 -10.02
N GLY A 279 35.57 7.63 -9.80
CA GLY A 279 36.98 7.75 -10.17
C GLY A 279 37.22 7.85 -11.67
N THR A 280 38.44 8.23 -12.07
CA THR A 280 38.92 8.13 -13.45
C THR A 280 39.56 6.76 -13.68
N VAL A 281 39.62 6.29 -14.94
CA VAL A 281 40.42 5.09 -15.27
C VAL A 281 41.88 5.40 -14.97
N THR A 282 42.47 4.69 -13.99
CA THR A 282 43.83 4.98 -13.50
C THR A 282 44.92 4.19 -14.23
N SER A 283 44.58 3.11 -14.93
CA SER A 283 45.56 2.32 -15.69
C SER A 283 44.92 1.49 -16.81
N VAL A 284 45.69 1.28 -17.87
CA VAL A 284 45.41 0.34 -18.97
C VAL A 284 46.70 -0.40 -19.30
N SER A 285 46.69 -1.73 -19.21
CA SER A 285 47.85 -2.59 -19.50
C SER A 285 47.75 -3.25 -20.88
N GLY A 286 48.88 -3.40 -21.56
CA GLY A 286 49.04 -4.21 -22.78
C GLY A 286 50.05 -5.33 -22.55
N THR A 287 49.90 -6.46 -23.23
CA THR A 287 50.85 -7.58 -23.22
C THR A 287 51.51 -7.75 -24.59
N SER A 288 52.79 -8.16 -24.58
CA SER A 288 53.63 -8.36 -25.78
C SER A 288 52.87 -9.06 -26.92
N PRO A 289 53.00 -8.59 -28.18
CA PRO A 289 53.97 -7.57 -28.65
C PRO A 289 53.53 -6.12 -28.45
N VAL A 290 52.34 -5.87 -27.89
CA VAL A 290 51.80 -4.53 -27.66
C VAL A 290 52.12 -4.05 -26.24
N SER A 291 52.72 -2.88 -26.12
CA SER A 291 52.98 -2.19 -24.87
C SER A 291 52.06 -0.97 -24.73
N SER A 292 51.59 -0.73 -23.52
CA SER A 292 50.94 0.53 -23.14
C SER A 292 51.93 1.36 -22.32
N THR A 293 51.95 2.67 -22.49
CA THR A 293 52.73 3.56 -21.58
C THR A 293 52.13 3.65 -20.18
N GLY A 294 50.93 3.08 -19.97
CA GLY A 294 50.16 3.22 -18.74
C GLY A 294 49.63 4.65 -18.53
N GLY A 295 49.03 4.90 -17.36
CA GLY A 295 48.49 6.20 -16.96
C GLY A 295 47.12 6.55 -17.54
N ALA A 296 46.72 7.82 -17.38
CA ALA A 296 45.38 8.33 -17.74
C ALA A 296 45.18 8.62 -19.25
N THR A 297 46.28 8.71 -20.02
CA THR A 297 46.27 8.87 -21.49
C THR A 297 47.31 7.93 -22.12
N PRO A 298 47.08 6.61 -22.13
CA PRO A 298 48.08 5.64 -22.56
C PRO A 298 48.32 5.72 -24.07
N ALA A 299 49.58 5.76 -24.49
CA ALA A 299 49.98 5.46 -25.86
C ALA A 299 50.16 3.95 -26.02
N ILE A 300 49.55 3.37 -27.06
CA ILE A 300 49.60 1.95 -27.37
C ILE A 300 50.52 1.74 -28.58
N SER A 301 51.62 1.01 -28.40
CA SER A 301 52.65 0.80 -29.42
C SER A 301 53.24 -0.62 -29.34
N LEU A 302 54.12 -0.99 -30.28
CA LEU A 302 54.89 -2.24 -30.15
C LEU A 302 56.01 -2.07 -29.09
N ALA A 303 56.31 -3.15 -28.35
CA ALA A 303 57.33 -3.14 -27.32
C ALA A 303 58.74 -2.81 -27.88
N ALA A 304 59.53 -2.05 -27.12
CA ALA A 304 60.80 -1.44 -27.54
C ALA A 304 61.88 -2.41 -28.07
N ASN A 305 61.71 -3.72 -27.91
CA ASN A 305 62.69 -4.75 -28.29
C ASN A 305 62.10 -5.81 -29.24
N TYR A 306 60.94 -5.56 -29.84
CA TYR A 306 60.35 -6.45 -30.83
C TYR A 306 61.00 -6.22 -32.22
N GLY A 307 62.20 -6.78 -32.42
CA GLY A 307 63.00 -6.61 -33.64
C GLY A 307 63.94 -5.40 -33.59
N ASP A 308 64.74 -5.20 -34.65
CA ASP A 308 65.71 -4.08 -34.84
C ASP A 308 65.01 -2.71 -35.04
N THR A 309 64.14 -2.36 -34.10
CA THR A 309 63.29 -1.16 -34.12
C THR A 309 63.83 -0.06 -33.21
N LEU A 310 65.15 0.10 -33.09
CA LEU A 310 65.71 1.41 -32.76
C LEU A 310 65.87 2.18 -34.08
N ASN A 311 64.77 2.81 -34.48
CA ASN A 311 64.57 3.64 -35.69
C ASN A 311 64.54 2.88 -37.03
N PRO A 312 63.36 2.66 -37.65
CA PRO A 312 63.26 2.08 -39.00
C PRO A 312 63.89 2.94 -40.11
N TYR A 313 64.41 4.14 -39.79
CA TYR A 313 65.09 5.06 -40.72
C TYR A 313 66.58 5.31 -40.40
N ALA A 314 67.19 4.58 -39.47
CA ALA A 314 68.65 4.63 -39.25
C ALA A 314 69.41 3.75 -40.27
N SER A 315 70.64 4.13 -40.62
CA SER A 315 71.51 3.34 -41.50
C SER A 315 71.74 1.93 -40.94
N LYS A 316 71.53 0.91 -41.78
CA LYS A 316 71.71 -0.51 -41.42
C LYS A 316 72.89 -1.08 -42.21
N THR A 317 73.58 -2.07 -41.63
CA THR A 317 74.54 -2.87 -42.38
C THR A 317 73.82 -3.56 -43.54
N ALA A 318 74.21 -3.22 -44.77
CA ALA A 318 73.59 -3.76 -45.97
C ALA A 318 73.58 -5.29 -45.90
N LYS A 319 72.41 -5.92 -46.13
CA LYS A 319 72.19 -7.37 -46.33
C LYS A 319 71.59 -8.18 -45.16
N TYR A 320 70.92 -7.59 -44.17
CA TYR A 320 70.09 -8.36 -43.23
C TYR A 320 68.60 -8.39 -43.66
N ILE A 321 67.94 -9.54 -43.54
CA ILE A 321 66.50 -9.74 -43.83
C ILE A 321 65.80 -10.41 -42.63
N LEU A 322 64.50 -10.16 -42.46
CA LEU A 322 63.67 -10.88 -41.49
C LEU A 322 63.13 -12.16 -42.13
N ALA A 323 63.73 -13.30 -41.80
CA ALA A 323 63.35 -14.59 -42.36
C ALA A 323 63.56 -15.74 -41.37
N ALA A 324 62.88 -16.87 -41.59
CA ALA A 324 63.03 -18.12 -40.83
C ALA A 324 64.45 -18.70 -40.98
N PRO A 325 65.10 -19.28 -39.95
CA PRO A 325 66.49 -19.74 -40.00
C PRO A 325 66.88 -20.49 -41.27
N ASN A 326 68.11 -20.29 -41.75
CA ASN A 326 68.56 -20.83 -43.04
C ASN A 326 68.21 -22.33 -43.19
N ALA A 327 67.51 -22.65 -44.28
CA ALA A 327 67.14 -23.99 -44.72
C ALA A 327 66.12 -24.75 -43.81
N ALA A 328 65.36 -24.04 -42.96
CA ALA A 328 64.24 -24.61 -42.21
C ALA A 328 63.12 -23.59 -41.92
N ASP A 329 61.89 -24.08 -41.77
CA ASP A 329 60.78 -23.29 -41.23
C ASP A 329 61.06 -22.98 -39.74
N GLY A 330 60.82 -21.75 -39.31
CA GLY A 330 61.08 -21.32 -37.94
C GLY A 330 60.77 -19.86 -37.68
N VAL A 331 60.86 -19.44 -36.42
CA VAL A 331 60.58 -18.06 -36.02
C VAL A 331 61.57 -17.12 -36.72
N PRO A 332 61.09 -16.13 -37.49
CA PRO A 332 61.98 -15.30 -38.27
C PRO A 332 62.85 -14.43 -37.36
N ILE A 333 64.13 -14.34 -37.72
CA ILE A 333 65.11 -13.47 -37.09
C ILE A 333 65.70 -12.54 -38.15
N PHE A 334 66.21 -11.37 -37.76
CA PHE A 334 67.06 -10.58 -38.64
C PHE A 334 68.40 -11.31 -38.80
N ARG A 335 68.63 -11.90 -39.97
CA ARG A 335 69.90 -12.55 -40.33
C ARG A 335 70.46 -11.97 -41.61
N ALA A 336 71.75 -12.17 -41.85
CA ALA A 336 72.34 -11.90 -43.16
C ALA A 336 71.68 -12.76 -44.25
N ILE A 337 71.51 -12.20 -45.45
CA ILE A 337 71.04 -12.94 -46.62
C ILE A 337 72.01 -14.09 -46.92
N VAL A 338 71.47 -15.30 -47.02
CA VAL A 338 72.22 -16.51 -47.39
C VAL A 338 71.82 -16.97 -48.80
N ALA A 339 72.64 -17.80 -49.43
CA ALA A 339 72.42 -18.24 -50.81
C ALA A 339 71.07 -18.94 -51.04
N SER A 340 70.52 -19.60 -50.01
CA SER A 340 69.20 -20.23 -50.02
C SER A 340 68.02 -19.25 -49.95
N ASP A 341 68.24 -17.99 -49.52
CA ASP A 341 67.21 -16.96 -49.48
C ASP A 341 66.87 -16.41 -50.88
N ILE A 342 67.74 -16.68 -51.87
CA ILE A 342 67.55 -16.28 -53.26
C ILE A 342 67.33 -17.57 -54.09
N PRO A 343 66.17 -17.74 -54.74
CA PRO A 343 65.93 -18.86 -55.65
C PRO A 343 67.02 -18.98 -56.72
N ILE A 344 67.49 -20.20 -57.01
CA ILE A 344 68.61 -20.48 -57.92
C ILE A 344 68.38 -19.83 -59.30
N LEU A 345 69.16 -18.80 -59.64
CA LEU A 345 69.23 -18.27 -61.02
C LEU A 345 70.02 -19.26 -61.88
N ASN A 346 69.42 -19.80 -62.94
CA ASN A 346 70.07 -20.75 -63.86
C ASN A 346 71.03 -20.09 -64.88
N GLN A 347 71.63 -18.95 -64.54
CA GLN A 347 72.72 -18.33 -65.32
C GLN A 347 73.92 -18.06 -64.41
N ASN A 348 75.11 -18.43 -64.90
CA ASN A 348 76.37 -18.21 -64.20
C ASN A 348 76.88 -16.78 -64.44
N THR A 349 76.70 -15.91 -63.46
CA THR A 349 77.30 -14.58 -63.40
C THR A 349 78.64 -14.64 -62.67
N THR A 350 79.70 -14.23 -63.38
CA THR A 350 81.03 -13.82 -62.88
C THR A 350 82.11 -14.88 -62.66
N GLY A 351 82.49 -15.60 -63.73
CA GLY A 351 83.79 -16.26 -63.80
C GLY A 351 84.01 -16.96 -65.14
N THR A 352 85.12 -16.67 -65.81
CA THR A 352 85.63 -17.29 -67.04
C THR A 352 85.23 -18.77 -67.16
N ALA A 353 84.54 -19.15 -68.25
CA ALA A 353 84.13 -20.55 -68.50
C ALA A 353 85.36 -21.42 -68.81
N SER A 354 86.13 -21.77 -67.77
CA SER A 354 87.41 -22.44 -67.94
C SER A 354 87.28 -23.90 -68.37
N ASN A 355 86.09 -24.51 -68.36
CA ASN A 355 85.88 -25.90 -68.78
C ASN A 355 84.49 -26.12 -69.39
N VAL A 356 84.45 -26.65 -70.63
CA VAL A 356 83.28 -27.37 -71.17
C VAL A 356 83.46 -28.83 -70.78
N THR A 357 82.72 -29.31 -69.78
CA THR A 357 82.88 -30.67 -69.23
C THR A 357 82.10 -31.75 -70.00
N GLY A 358 81.87 -31.56 -71.31
CA GLY A 358 81.15 -32.52 -72.17
C GLY A 358 81.53 -32.41 -73.66
N THR A 359 81.28 -33.48 -74.43
CA THR A 359 81.56 -33.54 -75.88
C THR A 359 80.71 -32.52 -76.66
N VAL A 360 81.34 -31.62 -77.41
CA VAL A 360 80.64 -30.72 -78.35
C VAL A 360 80.43 -31.46 -79.67
N ALA A 361 79.20 -31.47 -80.19
CA ALA A 361 78.89 -32.11 -81.47
C ALA A 361 79.65 -31.45 -82.63
N VAL A 362 80.06 -32.27 -83.61
CA VAL A 362 80.96 -31.91 -84.73
C VAL A 362 80.46 -30.73 -85.59
N ALA A 363 79.16 -30.42 -85.58
CA ALA A 363 78.61 -29.26 -86.30
C ALA A 363 79.13 -27.90 -85.80
N ASN A 364 79.75 -27.83 -84.60
CA ASN A 364 80.21 -26.59 -83.98
C ASN A 364 81.74 -26.57 -83.66
N GLY A 365 82.56 -27.42 -84.33
CA GLY A 365 84.00 -27.17 -84.57
C GLY A 365 85.07 -27.60 -83.53
N GLY A 366 85.30 -28.92 -83.32
CA GLY A 366 86.54 -29.41 -82.67
C GLY A 366 86.71 -30.93 -82.67
N THR A 367 87.88 -31.46 -83.07
CA THR A 367 88.14 -32.93 -83.23
C THR A 367 88.81 -33.62 -82.03
N GLY A 368 89.11 -32.91 -80.94
CA GLY A 368 89.50 -33.52 -79.66
C GLY A 368 90.78 -34.38 -79.63
N GLY A 369 91.66 -34.32 -80.63
CA GLY A 369 92.97 -35.03 -80.65
C GLY A 369 94.16 -34.12 -80.33
N THR A 370 95.15 -34.59 -79.56
CA THR A 370 96.33 -33.79 -79.14
C THR A 370 97.58 -34.01 -80.01
N THR A 371 97.55 -34.98 -80.93
CA THR A 371 98.56 -35.15 -81.99
C THR A 371 97.90 -35.09 -83.37
N ALA A 372 98.69 -34.79 -84.40
CA ALA A 372 98.19 -34.75 -85.77
C ALA A 372 97.57 -36.09 -86.22
N ALA A 373 97.96 -37.22 -85.62
CA ALA A 373 97.40 -38.54 -85.92
C ALA A 373 95.98 -38.73 -85.32
N ASP A 374 95.75 -38.27 -84.10
CA ASP A 374 94.47 -38.44 -83.40
C ASP A 374 93.38 -37.51 -83.97
N ALA A 375 93.78 -36.29 -84.33
CA ALA A 375 92.88 -35.34 -84.99
C ALA A 375 92.38 -35.86 -86.36
N ARG A 376 93.22 -36.60 -87.11
CA ARG A 376 92.85 -37.21 -88.39
C ARG A 376 91.90 -38.40 -88.24
N THR A 377 92.07 -39.20 -87.19
CA THR A 377 91.16 -40.31 -86.86
C THR A 377 89.76 -39.79 -86.57
N ASN A 378 89.66 -38.70 -85.83
CA ASN A 378 88.38 -38.12 -85.39
C ASN A 378 87.67 -37.30 -86.48
N LEU A 379 88.37 -36.93 -87.56
CA LEU A 379 87.77 -36.31 -88.75
C LEU A 379 87.23 -37.35 -89.75
N THR A 380 87.35 -38.66 -89.47
CA THR A 380 86.89 -39.76 -90.33
C THR A 380 87.43 -39.75 -91.77
N ALA A 381 88.54 -39.05 -92.02
CA ALA A 381 89.24 -39.09 -93.30
C ALA A 381 89.94 -40.45 -93.58
N ALA A 382 89.86 -41.40 -92.64
CA ALA A 382 90.49 -42.72 -92.75
C ALA A 382 89.56 -43.85 -92.28
N LYS A 383 88.27 -43.79 -92.63
CA LYS A 383 87.39 -44.96 -92.52
C LYS A 383 86.80 -45.29 -93.90
N SER A 384 87.56 -46.07 -94.67
CA SER A 384 87.18 -46.79 -95.90
C SER A 384 87.02 -45.97 -97.20
N GLY A 385 88.12 -45.80 -97.98
CA GLY A 385 88.08 -45.42 -99.41
C GLY A 385 89.43 -44.92 -99.98
N ALA A 386 89.96 -45.58 -101.02
CA ALA A 386 91.14 -45.26 -101.86
C ALA A 386 92.30 -44.44 -101.23
N ASN A 387 93.28 -45.15 -100.66
CA ASN A 387 94.54 -44.60 -100.16
C ASN A 387 95.66 -44.73 -101.22
N THR A 388 95.76 -43.75 -102.13
CA THR A 388 96.78 -43.70 -103.21
C THR A 388 98.22 -43.57 -102.71
N ASP A 389 98.40 -43.45 -101.40
CA ASP A 389 99.65 -43.22 -100.66
C ASP A 389 100.19 -44.49 -99.94
N ILE A 390 99.51 -45.65 -100.04
CA ILE A 390 100.01 -46.93 -99.47
C ILE A 390 100.97 -47.64 -100.44
N THR A 391 102.18 -47.93 -99.98
CA THR A 391 103.35 -48.34 -100.79
C THR A 391 103.76 -49.82 -100.65
N SER A 392 102.98 -50.69 -100.00
CA SER A 392 103.24 -52.15 -99.98
C SER A 392 101.96 -53.02 -99.95
N VAL A 393 102.04 -54.21 -100.55
CA VAL A 393 100.96 -55.23 -100.61
C VAL A 393 101.52 -56.60 -100.24
N ALA A 394 100.86 -57.31 -99.32
CA ALA A 394 101.21 -58.67 -98.92
C ALA A 394 100.17 -59.68 -99.45
N LEU A 395 100.60 -60.69 -100.22
CA LEU A 395 99.74 -61.78 -100.68
C LEU A 395 99.83 -62.97 -99.71
N THR A 396 98.69 -63.40 -99.18
CA THR A 396 98.59 -64.57 -98.27
C THR A 396 98.06 -65.81 -99.02
N THR A 397 97.54 -65.66 -100.25
CA THR A 397 97.08 -66.75 -101.15
C THR A 397 97.23 -66.39 -102.64
N GLY A 398 97.75 -67.33 -103.45
CA GLY A 398 97.97 -67.22 -104.90
C GLY A 398 99.34 -67.77 -105.31
N THR A 399 99.41 -68.68 -106.29
CA THR A 399 100.67 -69.29 -106.76
C THR A 399 101.46 -68.32 -107.62
N ILE A 400 102.61 -67.85 -107.12
CA ILE A 400 103.73 -67.40 -107.97
C ILE A 400 104.00 -68.54 -108.94
N SER A 401 103.76 -68.31 -110.23
CA SER A 401 103.63 -69.39 -111.22
C SER A 401 104.93 -70.21 -111.30
N THR A 402 104.78 -71.53 -111.15
CA THR A 402 105.82 -72.53 -111.40
C THR A 402 105.91 -72.92 -112.88
N ALA A 403 105.10 -72.29 -113.75
CA ALA A 403 105.10 -72.44 -115.20
C ALA A 403 104.57 -71.11 -115.83
N PRO A 404 105.40 -70.06 -115.94
CA PRO A 404 104.97 -68.76 -116.44
C PRO A 404 104.46 -68.84 -117.89
N SER A 405 103.42 -68.05 -118.19
CA SER A 405 102.74 -68.02 -119.49
C SER A 405 102.88 -66.69 -120.22
N ALA A 406 103.22 -65.62 -119.47
CA ALA A 406 103.57 -64.31 -119.99
C ALA A 406 105.00 -63.92 -119.59
N SER A 407 105.59 -63.00 -120.35
CA SER A 407 106.93 -62.45 -120.10
C SER A 407 107.02 -61.51 -118.88
N THR A 408 105.92 -61.23 -118.18
CA THR A 408 105.84 -60.39 -116.97
C THR A 408 105.53 -61.16 -115.68
N ASP A 409 105.43 -62.49 -115.76
CA ASP A 409 105.10 -63.30 -114.59
C ASP A 409 106.26 -63.31 -113.58
N ILE A 410 105.93 -63.07 -112.31
CA ILE A 410 106.88 -63.22 -111.19
C ILE A 410 107.02 -64.72 -110.92
N VAL A 411 108.26 -65.24 -110.92
CA VAL A 411 108.58 -66.66 -110.70
C VAL A 411 109.21 -66.91 -109.33
N ASN A 412 109.09 -68.14 -108.81
CA ASN A 412 109.68 -68.49 -107.52
C ASN A 412 111.16 -68.92 -107.66
N LYS A 413 111.93 -68.77 -106.58
CA LYS A 413 113.37 -69.07 -106.57
C LYS A 413 113.70 -70.52 -106.90
N THR A 414 112.87 -71.47 -106.46
CA THR A 414 113.07 -72.91 -106.73
C THR A 414 112.95 -73.26 -108.21
N TYR A 415 112.02 -72.62 -108.95
CA TYR A 415 111.88 -72.76 -110.40
C TYR A 415 113.07 -72.12 -111.13
N ALA A 416 113.52 -70.94 -110.68
CA ALA A 416 114.69 -70.26 -111.22
C ALA A 416 116.00 -71.07 -111.03
N ASP A 417 116.20 -71.68 -109.85
CA ASP A 417 117.41 -72.47 -109.55
C ASP A 417 117.39 -73.86 -110.26
N GLY A 418 116.22 -74.49 -110.40
CA GLY A 418 116.08 -75.82 -111.03
C GLY A 418 116.26 -75.83 -112.55
N LEU A 419 115.97 -74.73 -113.23
CA LEU A 419 116.23 -74.59 -114.67
C LEU A 419 117.74 -74.48 -114.96
N ALA A 420 118.47 -73.77 -114.09
CA ALA A 420 119.92 -73.61 -114.19
C ALA A 420 120.69 -74.94 -114.01
N ALA A 421 120.15 -75.89 -113.23
CA ALA A 421 120.80 -77.18 -112.95
C ALA A 421 120.63 -78.25 -114.06
N LYS A 422 119.66 -78.11 -114.98
CA LYS A 422 119.39 -79.14 -116.02
C LYS A 422 120.31 -79.06 -117.24
N TRP A 423 121.04 -77.97 -117.46
CA TRP A 423 121.77 -77.70 -118.73
C TRP A 423 123.29 -77.52 -118.51
N GLY A 424 123.81 -77.91 -117.34
CA GLY A 424 125.24 -77.87 -116.99
C GLY A 424 125.80 -79.26 -116.69
N ALA A 425 126.02 -80.08 -117.73
CA ALA A 425 126.94 -81.24 -117.79
C ALA A 425 127.21 -81.60 -119.26
#